data_AF-A0A924CY84-F1
#
_entry.id   AF-A0A924CY84-F1
#
_cell.length_a   1.000
_cell.length_b   1.000
_cell.length_c   1.000
_cell.angle_alpha   90.00
_cell.angle_beta   90.00
_cell.angle_gamma   90.00
#
_symmetry.space_group_name_H-M   'P 1'
#
loop_
_entity.id
_entity.type
_entity.pdbx_description
1 polymer ?
#
loop_
_entity_poly.entity_id
_entity_poly.type
_entity_poly.pdbx_seq_one_letter_code
_entity_poly.pdbx_strand_id
1 'polypeptide(L)'
;MSETTIHASAVAHGGRAVLLIGPSGAGKSDLALRLIDRGWRLVADDRVVVTAAGGVAFARAPVVLDGLIEVREVGIVPLAADSDVPLALAIDLAGQPERLPEIGVFQAGTVPLPLIAIDAFGVSAPLKVEQALRLHGLDVRDAAMPNAGPLDDLPPPPNGGETRAPPMLIISGMSGAGKSTALKAPEDLDYEAVDNLPLGLVETLLASAEGGDSPPRPLAFGIDTRTRAFDAEALAARLRDLRGEGIDVRLIYLDCADDELVRRFSETRRRHPLAADRPAIDGVARERELTGPLKRWADLVIDTTDLTATDLRRRIAERLGRGGKHPLTLTVQSFGFAHGLPRNADLVFDMRFLANPHWDMALRPLTGADPAVAAFVAADPAYGPAIDRITDLLLTLIPGYGREGKAYLTIAIGCTGGRHRSVAVSRELLARLHAAGHDATLVLRDVG
;
A
#
# COMPACT_ATOMS: atom_id res chain seq x y z
N MET A 1 -30.61 23.88 23.77
CA MET A 1 -29.65 23.43 22.75
C MET A 1 -29.01 24.68 22.17
N SER A 2 -27.69 24.84 22.35
CA SER A 2 -26.94 25.92 21.70
C SER A 2 -26.67 25.51 20.26
N GLU A 3 -26.98 26.39 19.32
CA GLU A 3 -26.69 26.22 17.90
C GLU A 3 -25.61 27.22 17.49
N THR A 4 -24.62 26.77 16.73
CA THR A 4 -23.52 27.62 16.26
C THR A 4 -23.14 27.23 14.84
N THR A 5 -23.01 28.21 13.96
CA THR A 5 -22.60 27.98 12.57
C THR A 5 -21.10 28.23 12.42
N ILE A 6 -20.39 27.29 11.81
CA ILE A 6 -18.94 27.33 11.62
C ILE A 6 -18.64 27.33 10.12
N HIS A 7 -17.68 28.16 9.69
CA HIS A 7 -17.15 28.12 8.32
C HIS A 7 -16.19 26.94 8.16
N ALA A 8 -16.73 25.83 7.68
CA ALA A 8 -16.07 24.55 7.61
C ALA A 8 -16.76 23.65 6.56
N SER A 9 -16.13 22.52 6.24
CA SER A 9 -16.81 21.41 5.57
C SER A 9 -16.90 20.24 6.55
N ALA A 10 -17.95 19.44 6.51
CA ALA A 10 -18.12 18.26 7.33
C ALA A 10 -18.45 17.04 6.47
N VAL A 11 -17.80 15.93 6.77
CA VAL A 11 -18.03 14.63 6.11
C VAL A 11 -18.09 13.52 7.15
N ALA A 12 -18.86 12.48 6.88
CA ALA A 12 -19.12 11.39 7.82
C ALA A 12 -18.70 10.02 7.28
N HIS A 13 -18.22 9.18 8.19
CA HIS A 13 -17.96 7.77 7.91
C HIS A 13 -18.23 6.91 9.15
N GLY A 14 -18.97 5.81 8.97
CA GLY A 14 -19.32 4.90 10.07
C GLY A 14 -20.07 5.57 11.22
N GLY A 15 -20.99 6.49 10.90
CA GLY A 15 -21.84 7.21 11.85
C GLY A 15 -21.14 8.36 12.61
N ARG A 16 -19.91 8.72 12.23
CA ARG A 16 -19.13 9.77 12.89
C ARG A 16 -18.69 10.82 11.87
N ALA A 17 -18.89 12.10 12.20
CA ALA A 17 -18.50 13.22 11.37
C ALA A 17 -17.14 13.79 11.76
N VAL A 18 -16.40 14.23 10.75
CA VAL A 18 -15.15 15.00 10.87
C VAL A 18 -15.41 16.42 10.36
N LEU A 19 -14.96 17.40 11.14
CA LEU A 19 -15.01 18.81 10.78
C LEU A 19 -13.69 19.26 10.15
N LEU A 20 -13.71 19.72 8.91
CA LEU A 20 -12.57 20.28 8.19
C LEU A 20 -12.57 21.79 8.34
N ILE A 21 -11.62 22.34 9.10
CA ILE A 21 -11.51 23.77 9.40
C ILE A 21 -10.28 24.39 8.75
N GLY A 22 -10.33 25.69 8.50
CA GLY A 22 -9.24 26.46 7.89
C GLY A 22 -9.75 27.66 7.10
N PRO A 23 -8.88 28.60 6.69
CA PRO A 23 -9.28 29.78 5.93
C PRO A 23 -9.87 29.42 4.57
N SER A 24 -10.47 30.40 3.90
CA SER A 24 -10.90 30.23 2.50
C SER A 24 -9.69 29.84 1.63
N GLY A 25 -9.87 28.85 0.75
CA GLY A 25 -8.79 28.30 -0.08
C GLY A 25 -7.90 27.25 0.60
N ALA A 26 -8.10 26.91 1.87
CA ALA A 26 -7.33 25.86 2.56
C ALA A 26 -7.60 24.42 2.07
N GLY A 27 -8.43 24.23 1.03
CA GLY A 27 -8.71 22.90 0.48
C GLY A 27 -9.80 22.09 1.19
N LYS A 28 -10.67 22.73 2.01
CA LYS A 28 -11.75 22.04 2.75
C LYS A 28 -12.67 21.21 1.84
N SER A 29 -13.29 21.85 0.84
CA SER A 29 -14.22 21.21 -0.10
C SER A 29 -13.50 20.18 -0.99
N ASP A 30 -12.26 20.46 -1.40
CA ASP A 30 -11.44 19.52 -2.17
C ASP A 30 -11.12 18.23 -1.38
N LEU A 31 -10.70 18.38 -0.11
CA LEU A 31 -10.46 17.24 0.77
C LEU A 31 -11.76 16.50 1.10
N ALA A 32 -12.88 17.22 1.28
CA ALA A 32 -14.20 16.61 1.46
C ALA A 32 -14.59 15.76 0.25
N LEU A 33 -14.41 16.25 -0.98
CA LEU A 33 -14.66 15.48 -2.21
C LEU A 33 -13.79 14.22 -2.29
N ARG A 34 -12.49 14.34 -1.98
CA ARG A 34 -11.58 13.19 -1.95
C ARG A 34 -11.91 12.17 -0.86
N LEU A 35 -12.51 12.60 0.25
CA LEU A 35 -13.04 11.68 1.26
C LEU A 35 -14.34 11.03 0.79
N ILE A 36 -15.21 11.78 0.12
CA ILE A 36 -16.48 11.26 -0.43
C ILE A 36 -16.22 10.20 -1.51
N ASP A 37 -15.23 10.41 -2.39
CA ASP A 37 -14.77 9.42 -3.38
C ASP A 37 -14.33 8.09 -2.72
N ARG A 38 -13.95 8.15 -1.43
CA ARG A 38 -13.52 7.01 -0.61
C ARG A 38 -14.64 6.44 0.27
N GLY A 39 -15.90 6.79 -0.01
CA GLY A 39 -17.07 6.25 0.69
C GLY A 39 -17.44 7.00 1.98
N TRP A 40 -16.96 8.23 2.15
CA TRP A 40 -17.52 9.15 3.13
C TRP A 40 -18.78 9.81 2.57
N ARG A 41 -19.67 10.27 3.46
CA ARG A 41 -20.87 11.02 3.07
C ARG A 41 -20.69 12.49 3.38
N LEU A 42 -21.23 13.34 2.52
CA LEU A 42 -21.31 14.77 2.80
C LEU A 42 -22.18 14.99 4.03
N VAL A 43 -21.80 15.92 4.91
CA VAL A 43 -22.69 16.41 5.98
C VAL A 43 -23.03 17.88 5.72
N ALA A 44 -22.02 18.66 5.35
CA ALA A 44 -22.17 20.07 4.99
C ALA A 44 -20.92 20.59 4.27
N ASP A 45 -21.08 21.59 3.41
CA ASP A 45 -19.96 22.32 2.80
C ASP A 45 -20.13 23.84 2.98
N ASP A 46 -19.01 24.56 3.06
CA ASP A 46 -18.86 26.01 3.39
C ASP A 46 -19.35 26.45 4.78
N ARG A 47 -20.54 25.99 5.21
CA ARG A 47 -21.14 26.28 6.50
C ARG A 47 -21.68 25.03 7.15
N VAL A 48 -21.22 24.75 8.37
CA VAL A 48 -21.68 23.62 9.19
C VAL A 48 -22.46 24.18 10.38
N VAL A 49 -23.71 23.75 10.54
CA VAL A 49 -24.48 24.02 11.75
C VAL A 49 -24.14 22.96 12.77
N VAL A 50 -23.64 23.40 13.91
CA VAL A 50 -23.30 22.54 15.06
C VAL A 50 -24.31 22.74 16.16
N THR A 51 -24.90 21.63 16.63
CA THR A 51 -25.76 21.62 17.81
C THR A 51 -25.18 20.72 18.89
N ALA A 52 -25.33 21.09 20.15
CA ALA A 52 -24.84 20.29 21.28
C ALA A 52 -26.00 19.70 22.09
N ALA A 53 -25.97 18.38 22.30
CA ALA A 53 -26.92 17.64 23.13
C ALA A 53 -26.21 16.47 23.83
N GLY A 54 -26.46 16.26 25.13
CA GLY A 54 -25.91 15.12 25.86
C GLY A 54 -24.37 15.05 25.92
N GLY A 55 -23.68 16.20 25.78
CA GLY A 55 -22.21 16.23 25.72
C GLY A 55 -21.63 15.87 24.35
N VAL A 56 -22.47 15.66 23.34
CA VAL A 56 -22.06 15.38 21.95
C VAL A 56 -22.49 16.53 21.04
N ALA A 57 -21.60 16.89 20.12
CA ALA A 57 -21.88 17.86 19.08
C ALA A 57 -22.35 17.14 17.82
N PHE A 58 -23.37 17.66 17.15
CA PHE A 58 -23.94 17.14 15.92
C PHE A 58 -23.75 18.16 14.81
N ALA A 59 -23.32 17.69 13.64
CA ALA A 59 -23.15 18.50 12.44
C ALA A 59 -24.29 18.24 11.45
N ARG A 60 -24.78 19.31 10.85
CA ARG A 60 -25.68 19.30 9.68
C ARG A 60 -25.40 20.49 8.78
N ALA A 61 -25.91 20.44 7.55
CA ALA A 61 -25.96 21.61 6.68
C ALA A 61 -27.07 22.58 7.10
N PRO A 62 -26.91 23.90 6.87
CA PRO A 62 -28.05 24.81 6.79
C PRO A 62 -29.01 24.35 5.69
N VAL A 63 -30.31 24.54 5.90
CA VAL A 63 -31.38 24.09 4.96
C VAL A 63 -31.12 24.50 3.51
N VAL A 64 -30.52 25.67 3.27
CA VAL A 64 -30.24 26.19 1.92
C VAL A 64 -29.06 25.48 1.23
N LEU A 65 -28.14 24.89 2.00
CA LEU A 65 -26.92 24.23 1.51
C LEU A 65 -26.98 22.71 1.64
N ASP A 66 -28.12 22.16 2.05
CA ASP A 66 -28.27 20.72 2.26
C ASP A 66 -28.06 19.94 0.96
N GLY A 67 -27.21 18.91 1.02
CA GLY A 67 -26.85 18.11 -0.15
C GLY A 67 -26.06 18.85 -1.24
N LEU A 68 -25.49 20.04 -0.97
CA LEU A 68 -24.74 20.81 -1.96
C LEU A 68 -23.27 20.96 -1.56
N ILE A 69 -22.37 20.87 -2.55
CA ILE A 69 -20.93 21.13 -2.41
C ILE A 69 -20.44 22.07 -3.51
N GLU A 70 -19.56 23.02 -3.18
CA GLU A 70 -18.90 23.84 -4.18
C GLU A 70 -17.65 23.11 -4.71
N VAL A 71 -17.71 22.69 -5.97
CA VAL A 71 -16.55 22.14 -6.69
C VAL A 71 -15.93 23.28 -7.50
N ARG A 72 -14.77 23.78 -7.07
CA ARG A 72 -14.07 24.86 -7.78
C ARG A 72 -13.84 24.48 -9.25
N GLU A 73 -14.00 25.47 -10.14
CA GLU A 73 -13.94 25.31 -11.61
C GLU A 73 -15.13 24.57 -12.24
N VAL A 74 -15.98 23.91 -11.45
CA VAL A 74 -17.17 23.19 -11.94
C VAL A 74 -18.47 23.90 -11.53
N GLY A 75 -18.55 24.39 -10.29
CA GLY A 75 -19.74 25.04 -9.71
C GLY A 75 -20.32 24.27 -8.53
N ILE A 76 -21.58 24.57 -8.18
CA ILE A 76 -22.29 23.91 -7.06
C ILE A 76 -22.88 22.59 -7.57
N VAL A 77 -22.54 21.49 -6.91
CA VAL A 77 -22.91 20.12 -7.31
C VAL A 77 -23.77 19.47 -6.22
N PRO A 78 -24.87 18.77 -6.57
CA PRO A 78 -25.65 18.01 -5.61
C PRO A 78 -24.98 16.67 -5.27
N LEU A 79 -24.98 16.30 -3.98
CA LEU A 79 -24.49 15.04 -3.45
C LEU A 79 -25.42 14.49 -2.35
N ALA A 80 -25.42 13.17 -2.18
CA ALA A 80 -26.08 12.55 -1.04
C ALA A 80 -25.42 13.03 0.26
N ALA A 81 -26.23 13.56 1.18
CA ALA A 81 -25.77 14.10 2.44
C ALA A 81 -26.49 13.48 3.64
N ASP A 82 -25.79 13.48 4.77
CA ASP A 82 -26.33 13.17 6.08
C ASP A 82 -26.56 14.42 6.91
N SER A 83 -27.60 14.38 7.74
CA SER A 83 -27.89 15.41 8.73
C SER A 83 -27.73 14.86 10.14
N ASP A 84 -27.39 15.76 11.07
CA ASP A 84 -27.33 15.53 12.50
C ASP A 84 -26.44 14.34 12.87
N VAL A 85 -25.26 14.28 12.24
CA VAL A 85 -24.25 13.26 12.51
C VAL A 85 -23.35 13.72 13.66
N PRO A 86 -23.04 12.88 14.65
CA PRO A 86 -22.19 13.27 15.77
C PRO A 86 -20.75 13.53 15.31
N LEU A 87 -20.22 14.69 15.69
CA LEU A 87 -18.85 15.11 15.46
C LEU A 87 -17.91 14.36 16.40
N ALA A 88 -16.87 13.75 15.83
CA ALA A 88 -15.87 12.98 16.56
C ALA A 88 -14.47 13.58 16.51
N LEU A 89 -14.17 14.42 15.51
CA LEU A 89 -12.82 14.95 15.27
C LEU A 89 -12.89 16.26 14.49
N ALA A 90 -11.96 17.18 14.76
CA ALA A 90 -11.70 18.35 13.94
C ALA A 90 -10.31 18.24 13.28
N ILE A 91 -10.21 18.68 12.03
CA ILE A 91 -8.97 18.71 11.25
C ILE A 91 -8.67 20.15 10.85
N ASP A 92 -7.52 20.66 11.29
CA ASP A 92 -7.01 21.97 10.90
C ASP A 92 -6.20 21.88 9.61
N LEU A 93 -6.70 22.51 8.55
CA LEU A 93 -6.02 22.61 7.25
C LEU A 93 -5.15 23.86 7.11
N ALA A 94 -5.15 24.75 8.11
CA ALA A 94 -4.30 25.93 8.18
C ALA A 94 -3.00 25.68 8.96
N GLY A 95 -3.04 24.75 9.91
CA GLY A 95 -1.92 24.40 10.76
C GLY A 95 -0.75 23.76 9.99
N GLN A 96 0.46 23.91 10.51
CA GLN A 96 1.64 23.22 9.97
C GLN A 96 1.68 21.79 10.52
N PRO A 97 1.63 20.74 9.65
CA PRO A 97 1.65 19.37 10.13
C PRO A 97 3.01 19.02 10.74
N GLU A 98 3.00 18.50 11.96
CA GLU A 98 4.20 18.06 12.66
C GLU A 98 4.49 16.58 12.37
N ARG A 99 5.77 16.19 12.55
CA ARG A 99 6.19 14.78 12.38
C ARG A 99 5.52 13.84 13.39
N LEU A 100 5.27 14.34 14.60
CA LEU A 100 4.51 13.68 15.66
C LEU A 100 3.53 14.75 16.21
N PRO A 101 2.26 14.76 15.76
CA PRO A 101 1.35 15.83 16.12
C PRO A 101 0.90 15.71 17.58
N GLU A 102 0.98 16.80 18.33
CA GLU A 102 0.22 16.93 19.57
C GLU A 102 -1.28 17.06 19.24
N ILE A 103 -2.13 16.33 19.97
CA ILE A 103 -3.57 16.36 19.77
C ILE A 103 -4.13 17.59 20.49
N GLY A 104 -4.50 18.60 19.73
CA GLY A 104 -5.13 19.81 20.24
C GLY A 104 -6.61 19.59 20.58
N VAL A 105 -7.28 20.69 20.95
CA VAL A 105 -8.72 20.70 21.23
C VAL A 105 -9.39 21.82 20.44
N PHE A 106 -10.43 21.49 19.68
CA PHE A 106 -11.32 22.42 19.01
C PHE A 106 -12.67 22.46 19.72
N GLN A 107 -13.22 23.66 19.97
CA GLN A 107 -14.52 23.81 20.61
C GLN A 107 -15.64 23.84 19.56
N ALA A 108 -16.37 22.73 19.42
CA ALA A 108 -17.55 22.64 18.56
C ALA A 108 -18.80 23.02 19.36
N GLY A 109 -19.10 24.32 19.39
CA GLY A 109 -20.08 24.87 20.32
C GLY A 109 -19.57 24.77 21.76
N THR A 110 -20.23 23.97 22.59
CA THR A 110 -19.83 23.71 23.99
C THR A 110 -19.08 22.38 24.17
N VAL A 111 -18.86 21.61 23.10
CA VAL A 111 -18.26 20.27 23.16
C VAL A 111 -16.82 20.32 22.64
N PRO A 112 -15.83 19.84 23.43
CA PRO A 112 -14.45 19.75 22.96
C PRO A 112 -14.28 18.56 22.02
N LEU A 113 -13.70 18.81 20.84
CA LEU A 113 -13.27 17.80 19.88
C LEU A 113 -11.74 17.73 19.84
N PRO A 114 -11.16 16.53 19.68
CA PRO A 114 -9.75 16.39 19.31
C PRO A 114 -9.45 17.14 18.01
N LEU A 115 -8.32 17.84 17.95
CA LEU A 115 -7.90 18.66 16.82
C LEU A 115 -6.52 18.22 16.30
N ILE A 116 -6.41 17.99 15.00
CA ILE A 116 -5.16 17.59 14.35
C ILE A 116 -4.92 18.41 13.09
N ALA A 117 -3.71 18.92 12.91
CA ALA A 117 -3.32 19.61 11.69
C ALA A 117 -2.94 18.62 10.57
N ILE A 118 -3.53 18.78 9.38
CA ILE A 118 -3.23 17.96 8.19
C ILE A 118 -3.07 18.87 6.98
N ASP A 119 -2.00 18.67 6.20
CA ASP A 119 -1.86 19.32 4.90
C ASP A 119 -2.94 18.78 3.96
N ALA A 120 -3.87 19.66 3.58
CA ALA A 120 -4.98 19.33 2.70
C ALA A 120 -4.49 18.78 1.36
N PHE A 121 -3.46 19.38 0.75
CA PHE A 121 -3.09 19.08 -0.64
C PHE A 121 -2.21 17.84 -0.79
N GLY A 122 -1.75 17.26 0.31
CA GLY A 122 -1.07 15.98 0.30
C GLY A 122 -1.95 14.88 -0.31
N VAL A 123 -1.37 14.08 -1.20
CA VAL A 123 -2.05 12.92 -1.83
C VAL A 123 -2.60 11.94 -0.79
N SER A 124 -1.91 11.82 0.35
CA SER A 124 -2.30 10.97 1.48
C SER A 124 -3.25 11.64 2.49
N ALA A 125 -3.70 12.88 2.27
CA ALA A 125 -4.54 13.60 3.23
C ALA A 125 -5.83 12.84 3.61
N PRO A 126 -6.59 12.23 2.68
CA PRO A 126 -7.78 11.46 3.05
C PRO A 126 -7.46 10.26 3.96
N LEU A 127 -6.38 9.53 3.64
CA LEU A 127 -5.89 8.42 4.45
C LEU A 127 -5.48 8.88 5.86
N LYS A 128 -4.83 10.05 5.97
CA LYS A 128 -4.46 10.62 7.27
C LYS A 128 -5.70 11.01 8.09
N VAL A 129 -6.74 11.56 7.47
CA VAL A 129 -8.02 11.86 8.14
C VAL A 129 -8.70 10.57 8.64
N GLU A 130 -8.73 9.51 7.84
CA GLU A 130 -9.25 8.20 8.25
C GLU A 130 -8.50 7.63 9.46
N GLN A 131 -7.16 7.70 9.43
CA GLN A 131 -6.32 7.27 10.54
C GLN A 131 -6.54 8.12 11.79
N ALA A 132 -6.64 9.43 11.61
CA ALA A 132 -6.89 10.37 12.70
C ALA A 132 -8.25 10.12 13.37
N LEU A 133 -9.31 9.90 12.59
CA LEU A 133 -10.64 9.57 13.12
C LEU A 133 -10.63 8.22 13.87
N ARG A 134 -9.85 7.25 13.39
CA ARG A 134 -9.72 5.94 14.04
C ARG A 134 -8.95 6.00 15.35
N LEU A 135 -7.86 6.75 15.41
CA LEU A 135 -6.95 6.78 16.55
C LEU A 135 -7.35 7.80 17.61
N HIS A 136 -7.92 8.93 17.19
CA HIS A 136 -8.15 10.08 18.06
C HIS A 136 -9.58 10.57 18.06
N GLY A 137 -10.44 10.09 17.14
CA GLY A 137 -11.84 10.48 17.12
C GLY A 137 -12.60 9.98 18.36
N LEU A 138 -13.49 10.82 18.88
CA LEU A 138 -14.38 10.45 19.98
C LEU A 138 -15.27 9.25 19.61
N ASP A 139 -15.54 8.40 20.58
CA ASP A 139 -16.53 7.34 20.45
C ASP A 139 -17.91 7.91 20.81
N VAL A 140 -18.67 8.25 19.79
CA VAL A 140 -19.96 8.96 19.89
C VAL A 140 -21.14 8.08 19.48
N ARG A 141 -20.92 6.77 19.36
CA ARG A 141 -21.88 5.80 18.82
C ARG A 141 -23.11 5.56 19.71
N ASP A 142 -23.02 5.90 21.00
CA ASP A 142 -24.10 5.67 21.97
C ASP A 142 -24.95 6.92 22.28
N ALA A 143 -24.62 8.10 21.73
CA ALA A 143 -25.09 9.37 22.30
C ALA A 143 -26.24 10.09 21.57
N ALA A 144 -26.74 9.63 20.42
CA ALA A 144 -28.01 10.14 19.89
C ALA A 144 -28.68 9.24 18.86
N MET A 145 -29.87 8.78 19.22
CA MET A 145 -31.06 8.80 18.35
C MET A 145 -32.31 8.97 19.24
N PRO A 146 -32.98 10.14 19.27
CA PRO A 146 -34.38 10.19 19.63
C PRO A 146 -35.23 9.88 18.39
N ASN A 147 -35.72 8.63 18.36
CA ASN A 147 -36.93 8.18 17.67
C ASN A 147 -36.89 7.98 16.15
N ALA A 148 -36.41 6.81 15.73
CA ALA A 148 -37.02 6.02 14.65
C ALA A 148 -37.38 4.64 15.25
N GLY A 149 -38.57 4.12 14.94
CA GLY A 149 -39.20 2.96 15.60
C GLY A 149 -38.44 1.62 15.54
N PRO A 150 -38.93 0.58 16.22
CA PRO A 150 -38.10 -0.45 16.83
C PRO A 150 -37.58 -1.46 15.83
N LEU A 151 -36.29 -1.75 15.92
CA LEU A 151 -35.68 -3.02 15.53
C LEU A 151 -34.67 -3.39 16.63
N ASP A 152 -35.19 -4.06 17.66
CA ASP A 152 -34.41 -4.93 18.54
C ASP A 152 -33.93 -6.11 17.68
N ASP A 153 -32.62 -6.12 17.37
CA ASP A 153 -31.71 -7.27 17.34
C ASP A 153 -30.43 -6.87 16.57
N LEU A 154 -29.44 -6.37 17.32
CA LEU A 154 -28.03 -6.41 16.88
C LEU A 154 -27.32 -7.45 17.76
N PRO A 155 -26.62 -8.43 17.17
CA PRO A 155 -26.04 -9.53 17.93
C PRO A 155 -24.86 -9.07 18.80
N PRO A 156 -24.56 -9.78 19.91
CA PRO A 156 -23.39 -9.53 20.75
C PRO A 156 -22.09 -9.76 19.97
N PRO A 157 -20.92 -9.27 20.46
CA PRO A 157 -19.65 -9.46 19.76
C PRO A 157 -19.38 -10.97 19.54
N PRO A 158 -18.87 -11.40 18.37
CA PRO A 158 -18.77 -12.81 18.08
C PRO A 158 -17.70 -13.47 18.95
N ASN A 159 -18.17 -14.07 20.05
CA ASN A 159 -17.60 -15.27 20.60
C ASN A 159 -18.16 -16.44 19.77
N GLY A 160 -17.34 -16.99 18.88
CA GLY A 160 -17.56 -18.30 18.25
C GLY A 160 -18.38 -18.29 16.95
N GLY A 161 -17.70 -18.61 15.85
CA GLY A 161 -18.24 -19.33 14.69
C GLY A 161 -19.46 -18.78 13.96
N GLU A 162 -19.27 -17.78 13.07
CA GLU A 162 -20.18 -17.53 11.95
C GLU A 162 -19.37 -17.45 10.64
N THR A 163 -19.86 -18.14 9.61
CA THR A 163 -19.24 -18.30 8.29
C THR A 163 -19.18 -16.96 7.55
N ARG A 164 -18.07 -16.27 7.71
CA ARG A 164 -17.72 -15.06 6.96
C ARG A 164 -17.36 -15.45 5.53
N ALA A 165 -17.92 -14.78 4.52
CA ALA A 165 -17.49 -14.95 3.13
C ALA A 165 -15.95 -14.85 3.04
N PRO A 166 -15.31 -15.78 2.31
CA PRO A 166 -13.86 -15.88 2.33
C PRO A 166 -13.19 -14.59 1.83
N PRO A 167 -12.09 -14.13 2.45
CA PRO A 167 -11.36 -12.97 1.95
C PRO A 167 -10.91 -13.22 0.51
N MET A 168 -11.10 -12.23 -0.34
CA MET A 168 -10.87 -12.31 -1.77
C MET A 168 -9.68 -11.44 -2.18
N LEU A 169 -8.81 -12.00 -3.02
CA LEU A 169 -7.69 -11.31 -3.61
C LEU A 169 -7.84 -11.32 -5.13
N ILE A 170 -7.85 -10.16 -5.76
CA ILE A 170 -7.76 -10.00 -7.20
C ILE A 170 -6.33 -9.61 -7.56
N ILE A 171 -5.71 -10.34 -8.47
CA ILE A 171 -4.41 -10.02 -9.04
C ILE A 171 -4.63 -9.68 -10.51
N SER A 172 -4.38 -8.42 -10.86
CA SER A 172 -4.39 -7.92 -12.23
C SER A 172 -3.07 -7.23 -12.56
N GLY A 173 -2.95 -6.67 -13.76
CA GLY A 173 -1.75 -5.96 -14.20
C GLY A 173 -1.38 -6.23 -15.64
N MET A 174 -0.30 -5.60 -16.07
CA MET A 174 0.25 -5.72 -17.42
C MET A 174 0.56 -7.18 -17.79
N SER A 175 0.34 -7.57 -19.04
CA SER A 175 0.74 -8.88 -19.53
C SER A 175 2.27 -8.96 -19.53
N GLY A 176 2.83 -10.03 -18.95
CA GLY A 176 4.29 -10.16 -18.74
C GLY A 176 4.81 -9.59 -17.41
N ALA A 177 3.98 -8.88 -16.62
CA ALA A 177 4.36 -8.39 -15.29
C ALA A 177 4.36 -9.48 -14.19
N GLY A 178 4.20 -10.76 -14.54
CA GLY A 178 4.34 -11.87 -13.59
C GLY A 178 3.07 -12.29 -12.84
N LYS A 179 1.87 -11.97 -13.35
CA LYS A 179 0.57 -12.40 -12.79
C LYS A 179 0.48 -13.89 -12.44
N SER A 180 0.87 -14.77 -13.36
CA SER A 180 0.82 -16.22 -13.10
C SER A 180 1.83 -16.66 -12.03
N THR A 181 2.93 -15.92 -11.86
CA THR A 181 3.87 -16.12 -10.75
C THR A 181 3.29 -15.60 -9.45
N ALA A 182 2.59 -14.47 -9.51
CA ALA A 182 1.94 -13.82 -8.40
C ALA A 182 0.80 -14.66 -7.80
N LEU A 183 -0.01 -15.32 -8.63
CA LEU A 183 -1.12 -16.18 -8.19
C LEU A 183 -0.66 -17.43 -7.42
N LYS A 184 0.58 -17.87 -7.61
CA LYS A 184 1.16 -19.00 -6.84
C LYS A 184 1.49 -18.65 -5.40
N ALA A 185 1.73 -17.38 -5.08
CA ALA A 185 2.08 -16.98 -3.72
C ALA A 185 0.89 -17.09 -2.73
N PRO A 186 -0.34 -16.71 -3.10
CA PRO A 186 -1.53 -17.02 -2.29
C PRO A 186 -1.78 -18.52 -2.09
N GLU A 187 -1.46 -19.39 -3.06
CA GLU A 187 -1.62 -20.86 -2.91
C GLU A 187 -0.82 -21.39 -1.72
N ASP A 188 0.39 -20.87 -1.50
CA ASP A 188 1.25 -21.19 -0.35
C ASP A 188 0.68 -20.69 0.99
N LEU A 189 -0.37 -19.86 0.96
CA LEU A 189 -1.05 -19.24 2.11
C LEU A 189 -2.50 -19.74 2.28
N ASP A 190 -2.79 -20.95 1.78
CA ASP A 190 -4.11 -21.61 1.82
C ASP A 190 -5.22 -20.89 1.02
N TYR A 191 -4.87 -19.99 0.09
CA TYR A 191 -5.84 -19.45 -0.85
C TYR A 191 -6.18 -20.47 -1.95
N GLU A 192 -7.45 -20.53 -2.32
CA GLU A 192 -7.90 -21.17 -3.55
C GLU A 192 -7.72 -20.21 -4.72
N ALA A 193 -6.67 -20.44 -5.51
CA ALA A 193 -6.30 -19.59 -6.64
C ALA A 193 -6.92 -20.08 -7.95
N VAL A 194 -7.53 -19.16 -8.70
CA VAL A 194 -8.11 -19.41 -10.03
C VAL A 194 -7.60 -18.35 -11.01
N ASP A 195 -6.93 -18.78 -12.08
CA ASP A 195 -6.45 -17.88 -13.14
C ASP A 195 -7.52 -17.67 -14.22
N ASN A 196 -7.57 -16.45 -14.76
CA ASN A 196 -8.43 -16.03 -15.87
C ASN A 196 -9.94 -16.27 -15.67
N LEU A 197 -10.45 -15.98 -14.48
CA LEU A 197 -11.88 -16.11 -14.18
C LEU A 197 -12.66 -14.85 -14.59
N PRO A 198 -13.75 -14.97 -15.38
CA PRO A 198 -14.68 -13.86 -15.61
C PRO A 198 -15.34 -13.38 -14.31
N LEU A 199 -15.43 -12.06 -14.12
CA LEU A 199 -16.10 -11.43 -12.97
C LEU A 199 -17.51 -11.95 -12.71
N GLY A 200 -18.29 -12.19 -13.76
CA GLY A 200 -19.66 -12.70 -13.62
C GLY A 200 -19.76 -14.11 -13.01
N LEU A 201 -18.64 -14.83 -12.86
CA LEU A 201 -18.58 -16.15 -12.21
C LEU A 201 -18.06 -16.06 -10.77
N VAL A 202 -17.60 -14.90 -10.31
CA VAL A 202 -17.15 -14.69 -8.93
C VAL A 202 -18.30 -14.91 -7.95
N GLU A 203 -19.50 -14.44 -8.28
CA GLU A 203 -20.72 -14.62 -7.46
C GLU A 203 -21.07 -16.10 -7.27
N THR A 204 -20.95 -16.89 -8.34
CA THR A 204 -21.22 -18.34 -8.29
C THR A 204 -20.23 -19.05 -7.37
N LEU A 205 -18.96 -18.62 -7.37
CA LEU A 205 -17.95 -19.18 -6.48
C LEU A 205 -18.17 -18.78 -5.03
N LEU A 206 -18.51 -17.51 -4.76
CA LEU A 206 -18.90 -17.04 -3.44
C LEU A 206 -20.10 -17.82 -2.89
N ALA A 207 -21.15 -18.00 -3.68
CA ALA A 207 -22.35 -18.76 -3.29
C ALA A 207 -22.06 -20.26 -3.06
N SER A 208 -21.10 -20.84 -3.80
CA SER A 208 -20.70 -22.24 -3.60
C SER A 208 -19.86 -22.48 -2.36
N ALA A 209 -19.17 -21.45 -1.85
CA ALA A 209 -18.37 -21.51 -0.64
C ALA A 209 -19.22 -21.50 0.65
N GLU A 210 -20.49 -21.12 0.57
CA GLU A 210 -21.44 -21.06 1.70
C GLU A 210 -22.10 -22.41 2.04
N GLY A 211 -21.90 -23.44 1.21
CA GLY A 211 -22.64 -24.72 1.29
C GLY A 211 -21.88 -25.95 1.81
N GLY A 212 -20.63 -25.81 2.28
CA GLY A 212 -19.78 -26.94 2.72
C GLY A 212 -19.57 -27.02 4.24
N ASP A 213 -19.35 -28.25 4.75
CA ASP A 213 -19.06 -28.56 6.17
C ASP A 213 -17.68 -28.04 6.67
N SER A 214 -16.96 -27.26 5.86
CA SER A 214 -15.62 -26.74 6.15
C SER A 214 -15.60 -25.21 6.01
N PRO A 215 -14.82 -24.49 6.84
CA PRO A 215 -14.71 -23.03 6.73
C PRO A 215 -14.20 -22.63 5.34
N PRO A 216 -14.79 -21.60 4.70
CA PRO A 216 -14.46 -21.25 3.33
C PRO A 216 -13.03 -20.75 3.22
N ARG A 217 -12.24 -21.34 2.31
CA ARG A 217 -10.86 -20.93 2.04
C ARG A 217 -10.83 -19.55 1.38
N PRO A 218 -9.86 -18.68 1.72
CA PRO A 218 -9.70 -17.41 1.04
C PRO A 218 -9.50 -17.61 -0.47
N LEU A 219 -10.03 -16.72 -1.31
CA LEU A 219 -10.05 -16.88 -2.76
C LEU A 219 -9.05 -15.94 -3.43
N ALA A 220 -8.30 -16.40 -4.42
CA ALA A 220 -7.40 -15.57 -5.22
C ALA A 220 -7.72 -15.68 -6.71
N PHE A 221 -7.93 -14.57 -7.39
CA PHE A 221 -8.35 -14.52 -8.78
C PHE A 221 -7.37 -13.76 -9.66
N GLY A 222 -6.95 -14.40 -10.75
CA GLY A 222 -6.25 -13.74 -11.84
C GLY A 222 -7.24 -13.11 -12.81
N ILE A 223 -7.18 -11.80 -13.02
CA ILE A 223 -7.99 -11.12 -14.05
C ILE A 223 -7.07 -10.32 -14.97
N ASP A 224 -7.23 -10.50 -16.29
CA ASP A 224 -6.45 -9.77 -17.27
C ASP A 224 -7.22 -9.44 -18.54
N THR A 225 -6.57 -8.73 -19.47
CA THR A 225 -7.18 -8.27 -20.72
C THR A 225 -7.65 -9.39 -21.64
N ARG A 226 -7.26 -10.65 -21.39
CA ARG A 226 -7.72 -11.85 -22.12
C ARG A 226 -8.98 -12.44 -21.53
N THR A 227 -9.37 -12.02 -20.32
CA THR A 227 -10.61 -12.47 -19.70
C THR A 227 -11.80 -12.01 -20.57
N ARG A 228 -12.76 -12.91 -20.80
CA ARG A 228 -13.90 -12.62 -21.69
C ARG A 228 -14.70 -11.43 -21.16
N ALA A 229 -15.01 -10.48 -22.04
CA ALA A 229 -15.69 -9.22 -21.68
C ALA A 229 -14.94 -8.39 -20.63
N PHE A 230 -13.60 -8.40 -20.67
CA PHE A 230 -12.78 -7.56 -19.81
C PHE A 230 -13.10 -6.08 -20.01
N ASP A 231 -13.49 -5.43 -18.93
CA ASP A 231 -13.67 -3.99 -18.81
C ASP A 231 -13.10 -3.56 -17.46
N ALA A 232 -12.05 -2.74 -17.51
CA ALA A 232 -11.32 -2.29 -16.34
C ALA A 232 -12.16 -1.37 -15.43
N GLU A 233 -13.03 -0.54 -16.01
CA GLU A 233 -13.90 0.36 -15.25
C GLU A 233 -15.05 -0.43 -14.62
N ALA A 234 -15.67 -1.36 -15.37
CA ALA A 234 -16.71 -2.23 -14.84
C ALA A 234 -16.18 -3.15 -13.73
N LEU A 235 -14.96 -3.69 -13.88
CA LEU A 235 -14.27 -4.45 -12.83
C LEU A 235 -14.04 -3.58 -11.59
N ALA A 236 -13.47 -2.38 -11.75
CA ALA A 236 -13.25 -1.47 -10.63
C ALA A 236 -14.56 -1.08 -9.92
N ALA A 237 -15.64 -0.85 -10.66
CA ALA A 237 -16.97 -0.62 -10.11
C ALA A 237 -17.47 -1.83 -9.31
N ARG A 238 -17.43 -3.04 -9.88
CA ARG A 238 -17.91 -4.24 -9.17
C ARG A 238 -17.10 -4.54 -7.92
N LEU A 239 -15.78 -4.32 -7.92
CA LEU A 239 -14.96 -4.49 -6.71
C LEU A 239 -15.38 -3.53 -5.59
N ARG A 240 -15.82 -2.31 -5.95
CA ARG A 240 -16.38 -1.37 -4.96
C ARG A 240 -17.73 -1.85 -4.43
N ASP A 241 -18.60 -2.38 -5.29
CA ASP A 241 -19.90 -2.92 -4.89
C ASP A 241 -19.73 -4.11 -3.92
N LEU A 242 -18.84 -5.05 -4.25
CA LEU A 242 -18.52 -6.21 -3.38
C LEU A 242 -18.00 -5.78 -2.00
N ARG A 243 -17.20 -4.70 -1.93
CA ARG A 243 -16.78 -4.11 -0.66
C ARG A 243 -17.95 -3.50 0.12
N GLY A 244 -18.87 -2.84 -0.59
CA GLY A 244 -20.12 -2.32 -0.02
C GLY A 244 -21.03 -3.42 0.53
N GLU A 245 -20.99 -4.60 -0.07
CA GLU A 245 -21.67 -5.82 0.38
C GLU A 245 -20.97 -6.50 1.58
N GLY A 246 -19.86 -5.94 2.08
CA GLY A 246 -19.14 -6.43 3.26
C GLY A 246 -18.08 -7.50 2.99
N ILE A 247 -17.78 -7.79 1.72
CA ILE A 247 -16.77 -8.78 1.32
C ILE A 247 -15.36 -8.14 1.41
N ASP A 248 -14.42 -8.81 2.08
CA ASP A 248 -13.01 -8.38 2.18
C ASP A 248 -12.29 -8.65 0.85
N VAL A 249 -12.45 -7.74 -0.12
CA VAL A 249 -11.86 -7.82 -1.46
C VAL A 249 -10.67 -6.87 -1.62
N ARG A 250 -9.49 -7.39 -1.99
CA ARG A 250 -8.28 -6.61 -2.28
C ARG A 250 -7.82 -6.78 -3.73
N LEU A 251 -7.46 -5.69 -4.40
CA LEU A 251 -6.90 -5.63 -5.75
C LEU A 251 -5.40 -5.32 -5.70
N ILE A 252 -4.59 -6.25 -6.18
CA ILE A 252 -3.17 -6.06 -6.48
C ILE A 252 -3.01 -5.86 -7.98
N TYR A 253 -2.36 -4.76 -8.37
CA TYR A 253 -1.98 -4.48 -9.74
C TYR A 253 -0.47 -4.63 -9.92
N LEU A 254 -0.06 -5.47 -10.87
CA LEU A 254 1.35 -5.66 -11.25
C LEU A 254 1.70 -4.77 -12.43
N ASP A 255 2.65 -3.86 -12.21
CA ASP A 255 3.20 -3.01 -13.25
C ASP A 255 4.64 -3.42 -13.58
N CYS A 256 5.13 -2.97 -14.74
CA CYS A 256 6.48 -3.22 -15.23
C CYS A 256 6.81 -2.17 -16.29
N ALA A 257 8.07 -1.77 -16.39
CA ALA A 257 8.53 -0.89 -17.45
C ALA A 257 8.29 -1.50 -18.84
N ASP A 258 7.98 -0.65 -19.82
CA ASP A 258 7.56 -1.08 -21.16
C ASP A 258 8.65 -1.87 -21.89
N ASP A 259 9.90 -1.43 -21.79
CA ASP A 259 11.08 -2.06 -22.37
C ASP A 259 11.34 -3.46 -21.78
N GLU A 260 11.18 -3.60 -20.45
CA GLU A 260 11.28 -4.88 -19.76
C GLU A 260 10.14 -5.83 -20.15
N LEU A 261 8.91 -5.34 -20.29
CA LEU A 261 7.79 -6.17 -20.78
C LEU A 261 8.06 -6.70 -22.18
N VAL A 262 8.51 -5.82 -23.09
CA VAL A 262 8.89 -6.21 -24.45
C VAL A 262 9.99 -7.28 -24.41
N ARG A 263 11.03 -7.09 -23.57
CA ARG A 263 12.11 -8.07 -23.38
C ARG A 263 11.58 -9.44 -22.93
N ARG A 264 10.71 -9.50 -21.93
CA ARG A 264 10.09 -10.74 -21.43
C ARG A 264 9.24 -11.47 -22.48
N PHE A 265 8.51 -10.73 -23.32
CA PHE A 265 7.78 -11.32 -24.44
C PHE A 265 8.72 -11.92 -25.50
N SER A 266 9.82 -11.23 -25.79
CA SER A 266 10.85 -11.75 -26.70
C SER A 266 11.51 -13.02 -26.16
N GLU A 267 11.85 -13.07 -24.87
CA GLU A 267 12.44 -14.25 -24.22
C GLU A 267 11.54 -15.48 -24.27
N THR A 268 10.25 -15.29 -23.95
CA THR A 268 9.26 -16.37 -23.95
C THR A 268 8.76 -16.73 -25.36
N ARG A 269 9.15 -15.94 -26.38
CA ARG A 269 8.67 -16.03 -27.78
C ARG A 269 7.14 -16.02 -27.90
N ARG A 270 6.45 -15.47 -26.90
CA ARG A 270 4.98 -15.36 -26.90
C ARG A 270 4.59 -14.06 -27.60
N ARG A 271 3.47 -14.10 -28.34
CA ARG A 271 2.87 -12.87 -28.88
C ARG A 271 2.12 -12.13 -27.78
N HIS A 272 2.11 -10.81 -27.85
CA HIS A 272 1.32 -9.99 -26.94
C HIS A 272 -0.18 -10.15 -27.27
N PRO A 273 -1.07 -10.36 -26.29
CA PRO A 273 -2.49 -10.64 -26.55
C PRO A 273 -3.23 -9.58 -27.37
N LEU A 274 -2.92 -8.30 -27.12
CA LEU A 274 -3.51 -7.16 -27.85
C LEU A 274 -2.74 -6.72 -29.11
N ALA A 275 -1.68 -7.44 -29.47
CA ALA A 275 -0.83 -7.16 -30.63
C ALA A 275 -0.41 -8.47 -31.31
N ALA A 276 -1.40 -9.26 -31.74
CA ALA A 276 -1.17 -10.53 -32.42
C ALA A 276 -0.57 -10.38 -33.83
N ASP A 277 -0.76 -9.20 -34.44
CA ASP A 277 -0.45 -8.82 -35.82
C ASP A 277 0.54 -7.64 -35.93
N ARG A 278 1.06 -7.16 -34.80
CA ARG A 278 1.94 -5.98 -34.71
C ARG A 278 2.99 -6.15 -33.60
N PRO A 279 4.00 -5.27 -33.50
CA PRO A 279 5.03 -5.35 -32.47
C PRO A 279 4.46 -5.37 -31.04
N ALA A 280 5.14 -6.06 -30.12
CA ALA A 280 4.69 -6.20 -28.73
C ALA A 280 4.57 -4.85 -28.00
N ILE A 281 5.40 -3.86 -28.36
CA ILE A 281 5.38 -2.51 -27.78
C ILE A 281 4.03 -1.81 -27.97
N ASP A 282 3.39 -1.98 -29.13
CA ASP A 282 2.06 -1.42 -29.40
C ASP A 282 1.00 -2.08 -28.51
N GLY A 283 1.15 -3.38 -28.28
CA GLY A 283 0.30 -4.15 -27.38
C GLY A 283 0.43 -3.70 -25.93
N VAL A 284 1.66 -3.46 -25.48
CA VAL A 284 1.98 -2.95 -24.14
C VAL A 284 1.37 -1.56 -23.94
N ALA A 285 1.57 -0.64 -24.89
CA ALA A 285 0.99 0.71 -24.80
C ALA A 285 -0.54 0.67 -24.70
N ARG A 286 -1.19 -0.14 -25.55
CA ARG A 286 -2.65 -0.30 -25.53
C ARG A 286 -3.15 -0.94 -24.24
N GLU A 287 -2.45 -1.94 -23.72
CA GLU A 287 -2.82 -2.59 -22.46
C GLU A 287 -2.67 -1.63 -21.27
N ARG A 288 -1.66 -0.76 -21.28
CA ARG A 288 -1.44 0.24 -20.24
C ARG A 288 -2.59 1.24 -20.17
N GLU A 289 -3.09 1.67 -21.32
CA GLU A 289 -4.28 2.52 -21.42
C GLU A 289 -5.53 1.79 -20.87
N LEU A 290 -5.77 0.56 -21.34
CA LEU A 290 -6.94 -0.25 -20.97
C LEU A 290 -6.97 -0.62 -19.49
N THR A 291 -5.82 -0.96 -18.91
CA THR A 291 -5.73 -1.40 -17.50
C THR A 291 -5.41 -0.25 -16.54
N GLY A 292 -5.22 0.96 -17.06
CA GLY A 292 -5.02 2.19 -16.29
C GLY A 292 -6.05 2.40 -15.18
N PRO A 293 -7.36 2.18 -15.39
CA PRO A 293 -8.35 2.22 -14.32
C PRO A 293 -8.04 1.27 -13.16
N LEU A 294 -7.70 0.01 -13.44
CA LEU A 294 -7.35 -0.96 -12.40
C LEU A 294 -6.13 -0.53 -11.61
N LYS A 295 -5.13 0.07 -12.27
CA LYS A 295 -3.96 0.63 -11.59
C LYS A 295 -4.34 1.77 -10.65
N ARG A 296 -5.27 2.66 -11.06
CA ARG A 296 -5.75 3.78 -10.22
C ARG A 296 -6.49 3.30 -8.98
N TRP A 297 -7.28 2.23 -9.10
CA TRP A 297 -8.15 1.70 -8.05
C TRP A 297 -7.53 0.55 -7.26
N ALA A 298 -6.31 0.12 -7.57
CA ALA A 298 -5.63 -0.96 -6.86
C ALA A 298 -5.27 -0.56 -5.43
N ASP A 299 -5.49 -1.45 -4.48
CA ASP A 299 -5.04 -1.24 -3.10
C ASP A 299 -3.52 -1.37 -2.99
N LEU A 300 -2.90 -2.12 -3.93
CA LEU A 300 -1.46 -2.24 -4.02
C LEU A 300 -1.02 -2.30 -5.48
N VAL A 301 -0.10 -1.41 -5.85
CA VAL A 301 0.64 -1.50 -7.11
C VAL A 301 2.04 -2.04 -6.82
N ILE A 302 2.43 -3.12 -7.50
CA ILE A 302 3.77 -3.71 -7.41
C ILE A 302 4.49 -3.48 -8.74
N ASP A 303 5.56 -2.70 -8.70
CA ASP A 303 6.50 -2.60 -9.83
C ASP A 303 7.40 -3.85 -9.85
N THR A 304 7.32 -4.60 -10.95
CA THR A 304 8.01 -5.87 -11.17
C THR A 304 9.22 -5.75 -12.10
N THR A 305 9.58 -4.54 -12.52
CA THR A 305 10.64 -4.28 -13.52
C THR A 305 11.94 -5.01 -13.18
N ASP A 306 12.43 -4.81 -11.95
CA ASP A 306 13.70 -5.38 -11.48
C ASP A 306 13.51 -6.65 -10.63
N LEU A 307 12.31 -7.24 -10.60
CA LEU A 307 12.00 -8.38 -9.72
C LEU A 307 12.15 -9.72 -10.45
N THR A 308 12.83 -10.67 -9.80
CA THR A 308 12.78 -12.07 -10.23
C THR A 308 11.43 -12.70 -9.86
N ALA A 309 11.12 -13.86 -10.45
CA ALA A 309 9.91 -14.61 -10.11
C ALA A 309 9.84 -15.01 -8.62
N THR A 310 11.01 -15.23 -7.99
CA THR A 310 11.09 -15.51 -6.55
C THR A 310 10.86 -14.25 -5.73
N ASP A 311 11.44 -13.11 -6.12
CA ASP A 311 11.22 -11.83 -5.44
C ASP A 311 9.75 -11.38 -5.51
N LEU A 312 9.09 -11.60 -6.64
CA LEU A 312 7.68 -11.27 -6.82
C LEU A 312 6.78 -12.11 -5.91
N ARG A 313 6.97 -13.44 -5.87
CA ARG A 313 6.22 -14.33 -4.97
C ARG A 313 6.39 -13.91 -3.52
N ARG A 314 7.64 -13.65 -3.13
CA ARG A 314 8.02 -13.17 -1.80
C ARG A 314 7.29 -11.87 -1.44
N ARG A 315 7.32 -10.89 -2.35
CA ARG A 315 6.69 -9.58 -2.15
C ARG A 315 5.16 -9.62 -2.07
N ILE A 316 4.54 -10.64 -2.64
CA ILE A 316 3.10 -10.87 -2.51
C ILE A 316 2.78 -11.55 -1.19
N ALA A 317 3.55 -12.58 -0.80
CA ALA A 317 3.39 -13.23 0.50
C ALA A 317 3.55 -12.22 1.67
N GLU A 318 4.52 -11.30 1.58
CA GLU A 318 4.70 -10.15 2.50
C GLU A 318 3.42 -9.36 2.77
N ARG A 319 2.65 -9.13 1.72
CA ARG A 319 1.51 -8.21 1.71
C ARG A 319 0.21 -8.90 2.09
N LEU A 320 0.16 -10.22 1.91
CA LEU A 320 -0.97 -11.07 2.28
C LEU A 320 -0.87 -11.61 3.71
N GLY A 321 0.35 -11.70 4.26
CA GLY A 321 0.63 -12.13 5.62
C GLY A 321 0.01 -11.22 6.68
N ARG A 322 -1.20 -11.55 7.12
CA ARG A 322 -1.76 -11.12 8.42
C ARG A 322 -0.87 -11.68 9.53
N GLY A 323 -0.06 -10.83 10.17
CA GLY A 323 0.37 -10.97 11.57
C GLY A 323 0.88 -12.33 12.07
N GLY A 324 1.43 -13.18 11.20
CA GLY A 324 2.11 -14.42 11.59
C GLY A 324 3.55 -14.13 11.97
N LYS A 325 4.08 -14.83 12.98
CA LYS A 325 5.50 -14.83 13.38
C LYS A 325 6.38 -15.38 12.25
N HIS A 326 6.49 -14.68 11.13
CA HIS A 326 7.45 -15.03 10.11
C HIS A 326 8.81 -14.41 10.48
N PRO A 327 9.90 -15.19 10.52
CA PRO A 327 11.22 -14.66 10.79
C PRO A 327 11.62 -13.66 9.70
N LEU A 328 12.23 -12.54 10.12
CA LEU A 328 12.82 -11.54 9.22
C LEU A 328 13.77 -12.23 8.24
N THR A 329 13.46 -12.16 6.95
CA THR A 329 14.33 -12.71 5.91
C THR A 329 15.38 -11.69 5.50
N LEU A 330 16.65 -12.08 5.52
CA LEU A 330 17.77 -11.19 5.23
C LEU A 330 18.32 -11.44 3.81
N THR A 331 18.60 -10.37 3.08
CA THR A 331 19.29 -10.45 1.77
C THR A 331 20.48 -9.51 1.77
N VAL A 332 21.66 -10.02 1.42
CA VAL A 332 22.85 -9.22 1.13
C VAL A 332 23.00 -9.14 -0.38
N GLN A 333 23.08 -7.93 -0.93
CA GLN A 333 23.14 -7.72 -2.37
C GLN A 333 24.35 -6.88 -2.76
N SER A 334 25.14 -7.32 -3.74
CA SER A 334 26.19 -6.46 -4.33
C SER A 334 25.64 -5.67 -5.52
N PHE A 335 26.09 -4.43 -5.70
CA PHE A 335 25.77 -3.62 -6.89
C PHE A 335 26.89 -2.62 -7.23
N GLY A 336 26.74 -1.99 -8.39
CA GLY A 336 27.58 -0.94 -8.94
C GLY A 336 26.83 0.38 -9.03
N PHE A 337 27.40 1.46 -8.49
CA PHE A 337 26.82 2.80 -8.58
C PHE A 337 26.63 3.28 -10.03
N ALA A 338 27.45 2.80 -10.97
CA ALA A 338 27.27 3.08 -12.41
C ALA A 338 25.95 2.51 -12.97
N HIS A 339 25.38 1.48 -12.33
CA HIS A 339 24.10 0.86 -12.70
C HIS A 339 22.91 1.33 -11.83
N GLY A 340 23.13 2.36 -11.01
CA GLY A 340 22.13 2.92 -10.11
C GLY A 340 21.90 2.09 -8.83
N LEU A 341 21.30 2.72 -7.83
CA LEU A 341 20.95 2.09 -6.56
C LEU A 341 19.85 1.03 -6.77
N PRO A 342 19.92 -0.15 -6.11
CA PRO A 342 18.83 -1.11 -6.14
C PRO A 342 17.58 -0.53 -5.50
N ARG A 343 16.44 -0.57 -6.22
CA ARG A 343 15.16 -0.03 -5.75
C ARG A 343 14.62 -0.74 -4.51
N ASN A 344 15.06 -1.96 -4.27
CA ASN A 344 14.68 -2.82 -3.13
C ASN A 344 15.66 -2.71 -1.94
N ALA A 345 16.70 -1.86 -2.00
CA ALA A 345 17.66 -1.73 -0.91
C ALA A 345 17.06 -0.97 0.29
N ASP A 346 17.17 -1.56 1.47
CA ASP A 346 16.79 -0.91 2.74
C ASP A 346 17.98 -0.20 3.38
N LEU A 347 19.16 -0.82 3.31
CA LEU A 347 20.43 -0.29 3.78
C LEU A 347 21.43 -0.30 2.64
N VAL A 348 22.22 0.76 2.50
CA VAL A 348 23.24 0.89 1.44
C VAL A 348 24.57 1.28 2.04
N PHE A 349 25.62 0.50 1.75
CA PHE A 349 26.99 0.78 2.17
C PHE A 349 27.91 0.96 0.98
N ASP A 350 28.63 2.08 0.93
CA ASP A 350 29.54 2.45 -0.17
C ASP A 350 30.98 1.99 0.10
N MET A 351 31.48 1.05 -0.71
CA MET A 351 32.81 0.45 -0.62
C MET A 351 33.81 1.09 -1.60
N ARG A 352 33.48 2.22 -2.24
CA ARG A 352 34.38 2.87 -3.21
C ARG A 352 35.67 3.43 -2.59
N PHE A 353 35.72 3.58 -1.27
CA PHE A 353 36.90 4.04 -0.54
C PHE A 353 38.00 2.98 -0.42
N LEU A 354 37.66 1.69 -0.56
CA LEU A 354 38.64 0.59 -0.50
C LEU A 354 39.51 0.54 -1.76
N ALA A 355 40.74 0.02 -1.61
CA ALA A 355 41.69 -0.24 -2.67
C ALA A 355 41.03 -0.89 -3.89
N ASN A 356 41.24 -0.28 -5.06
CA ASN A 356 40.53 -0.65 -6.28
C ASN A 356 41.30 -1.72 -7.08
N PRO A 357 40.82 -2.98 -7.17
CA PRO A 357 41.52 -4.05 -7.88
C PRO A 357 41.60 -3.83 -9.40
N HIS A 358 40.82 -2.89 -9.94
CA HIS A 358 40.77 -2.60 -11.37
C HIS A 358 42.12 -2.14 -11.96
N TRP A 359 43.00 -1.57 -11.13
CA TRP A 359 44.33 -1.11 -11.58
C TRP A 359 45.38 -2.23 -11.65
N ASP A 360 45.10 -3.38 -11.04
CA ASP A 360 45.92 -4.57 -11.21
C ASP A 360 45.43 -5.35 -12.42
N MET A 361 46.30 -5.46 -13.45
CA MET A 361 45.98 -6.12 -14.71
C MET A 361 45.60 -7.59 -14.54
N ALA A 362 46.14 -8.28 -13.53
CA ALA A 362 45.83 -9.69 -13.25
C ALA A 362 44.48 -9.84 -12.55
N LEU A 363 44.08 -8.87 -11.72
CA LEU A 363 42.81 -8.91 -10.96
C LEU A 363 41.63 -8.30 -11.72
N ARG A 364 41.89 -7.38 -12.66
CA ARG A 364 40.87 -6.70 -13.46
C ARG A 364 39.85 -7.65 -14.13
N PRO A 365 40.23 -8.78 -14.76
CA PRO A 365 39.26 -9.69 -15.37
C PRO A 365 38.49 -10.55 -14.35
N LEU A 366 38.95 -10.64 -13.11
CA LEU A 366 38.32 -11.46 -12.07
C LEU A 366 37.11 -10.74 -11.44
N THR A 367 36.48 -11.39 -10.48
CA THR A 367 35.36 -10.88 -9.68
C THR A 367 35.71 -10.91 -8.20
N GLY A 368 34.94 -10.24 -7.35
CA GLY A 368 35.12 -10.33 -5.90
C GLY A 368 34.80 -11.71 -5.30
N ALA A 369 34.30 -12.67 -6.10
CA ALA A 369 34.17 -14.06 -5.68
C ALA A 369 35.50 -14.82 -5.76
N ASP A 370 36.45 -14.33 -6.57
CA ASP A 370 37.77 -14.94 -6.73
C ASP A 370 38.66 -14.66 -5.51
N PRO A 371 39.33 -15.67 -4.93
CA PRO A 371 40.15 -15.51 -3.73
C PRO A 371 41.24 -14.44 -3.85
N ALA A 372 41.83 -14.28 -5.04
CA ALA A 372 42.87 -13.28 -5.29
C ALA A 372 42.34 -11.84 -5.15
N VAL A 373 41.11 -11.58 -5.64
CA VAL A 373 40.47 -10.27 -5.51
C VAL A 373 40.03 -10.04 -4.08
N ALA A 374 39.45 -11.04 -3.42
CA ALA A 374 39.04 -10.94 -2.03
C ALA A 374 40.24 -10.63 -1.11
N ALA A 375 41.37 -11.33 -1.30
CA ALA A 375 42.60 -11.08 -0.55
C ALA A 375 43.17 -9.68 -0.80
N PHE A 376 43.15 -9.20 -2.06
CA PHE A 376 43.58 -7.84 -2.39
C PHE A 376 42.73 -6.79 -1.68
N VAL A 377 41.40 -6.93 -1.71
CA VAL A 377 40.47 -5.98 -1.06
C VAL A 377 40.64 -6.02 0.47
N ALA A 378 40.83 -7.21 1.04
CA ALA A 378 41.03 -7.40 2.48
C ALA A 378 42.37 -6.87 2.99
N ALA A 379 43.37 -6.69 2.13
CA ALA A 379 44.68 -6.12 2.48
C ALA A 379 44.65 -4.61 2.69
N ASP A 380 43.55 -3.92 2.32
CA ASP A 380 43.39 -2.49 2.59
C ASP A 380 43.29 -2.25 4.12
N PRO A 381 44.10 -1.33 4.71
CA PRO A 381 44.07 -1.06 6.15
C PRO A 381 42.69 -0.63 6.68
N ALA A 382 41.84 -0.02 5.85
CA ALA A 382 40.50 0.39 6.22
C ALA A 382 39.47 -0.74 6.15
N TYR A 383 39.79 -1.87 5.50
CA TYR A 383 38.86 -2.99 5.29
C TYR A 383 38.35 -3.56 6.60
N GLY A 384 39.24 -4.11 7.44
CA GLY A 384 38.88 -4.77 8.70
C GLY A 384 38.00 -3.87 9.58
N PRO A 385 38.48 -2.66 9.96
CA PRO A 385 37.71 -1.75 10.82
C PRO A 385 36.34 -1.35 10.24
N ALA A 386 36.22 -1.20 8.91
CA ALA A 386 34.95 -0.87 8.28
C ALA A 386 33.98 -2.04 8.30
N ILE A 387 34.42 -3.26 7.94
CA ILE A 387 33.55 -4.43 7.92
C ILE A 387 33.11 -4.81 9.33
N ASP A 388 33.98 -4.68 10.33
CA ASP A 388 33.64 -4.90 11.75
C ASP A 388 32.50 -3.96 12.18
N ARG A 389 32.64 -2.65 11.96
CA ARG A 389 31.62 -1.66 12.34
C ARG A 389 30.31 -1.82 11.59
N ILE A 390 30.36 -2.17 10.30
CA ILE A 390 29.16 -2.45 9.52
C ILE A 390 28.46 -3.70 10.08
N THR A 391 29.23 -4.75 10.40
CA THR A 391 28.69 -5.97 11.01
C THR A 391 28.01 -5.65 12.34
N ASP A 392 28.68 -4.93 13.25
CA ASP A 392 28.13 -4.56 14.57
C ASP A 392 26.84 -3.73 14.45
N LEU A 393 26.82 -2.79 13.50
CA LEU A 393 25.61 -2.01 13.21
C LEU A 393 24.48 -2.93 12.73
N LEU A 394 24.75 -3.84 11.79
CA LEU A 394 23.74 -4.77 11.28
C LEU A 394 23.19 -5.68 12.38
N LEU A 395 24.05 -6.24 13.23
CA LEU A 395 23.64 -7.07 14.37
C LEU A 395 22.79 -6.29 15.38
N THR A 396 23.00 -4.97 15.49
CA THR A 396 22.16 -4.09 16.32
C THR A 396 20.79 -3.84 15.67
N LEU A 397 20.76 -3.61 14.35
CA LEU A 397 19.55 -3.22 13.61
C LEU A 397 18.61 -4.38 13.29
N ILE A 398 19.15 -5.55 12.94
CA ILE A 398 18.39 -6.73 12.50
C ILE A 398 17.30 -7.13 13.51
N PRO A 399 17.57 -7.26 14.83
CA PRO A 399 16.53 -7.54 15.82
C PRO A 399 15.48 -6.42 15.92
N GLY A 400 15.90 -5.17 15.74
CA GLY A 400 15.00 -4.01 15.72
C GLY A 400 13.99 -4.09 14.58
N TYR A 401 14.47 -4.38 13.36
CA TYR A 401 13.59 -4.59 12.20
C TYR A 401 12.65 -5.77 12.39
N GLY A 402 13.12 -6.87 12.99
CA GLY A 402 12.28 -8.02 13.32
C GLY A 402 11.14 -7.68 14.28
N ARG A 403 11.41 -6.87 15.33
CA ARG A 403 10.38 -6.43 16.29
C ARG A 403 9.33 -5.50 15.67
N GLU A 404 9.72 -4.65 14.73
CA GLU A 404 8.82 -3.77 13.99
C GLU A 404 7.92 -4.54 13.00
N GLY A 405 8.09 -5.86 12.88
CA GLY A 405 7.32 -6.70 11.97
C GLY A 405 7.77 -6.58 10.51
N LYS A 406 8.98 -6.06 10.27
CA LYS A 406 9.55 -6.04 8.92
C LYS A 406 9.81 -7.47 8.48
N ALA A 407 9.19 -7.87 7.37
CA ALA A 407 9.30 -9.25 6.89
C ALA A 407 10.63 -9.52 6.15
N TYR A 408 11.22 -8.49 5.51
CA TYR A 408 12.44 -8.61 4.70
C TYR A 408 13.38 -7.43 4.92
N LEU A 409 14.68 -7.67 4.96
CA LEU A 409 15.71 -6.63 5.01
C LEU A 409 16.77 -6.88 3.93
N THR A 410 16.90 -5.94 3.00
CA THR A 410 17.91 -5.97 1.93
C THR A 410 19.06 -5.02 2.23
N ILE A 411 20.25 -5.58 2.42
CA ILE A 411 21.51 -4.88 2.69
C ILE A 411 22.31 -4.82 1.39
N ALA A 412 22.37 -3.65 0.77
CA ALA A 412 23.06 -3.43 -0.49
C ALA A 412 24.49 -2.89 -0.27
N ILE A 413 25.47 -3.53 -0.90
CA ILE A 413 26.87 -3.14 -0.86
C ILE A 413 27.29 -2.65 -2.25
N GLY A 414 27.71 -1.39 -2.33
CA GLY A 414 28.00 -0.70 -3.58
C GLY A 414 29.49 -0.52 -3.83
N CYS A 415 29.96 -0.75 -5.04
CA CYS A 415 31.22 -0.18 -5.53
C CYS A 415 30.97 0.52 -6.88
N THR A 416 31.99 0.98 -7.61
CA THR A 416 31.72 1.72 -8.87
C THR A 416 31.04 0.85 -9.93
N GLY A 417 31.60 -0.33 -10.22
CA GLY A 417 31.15 -1.20 -11.32
C GLY A 417 30.50 -2.52 -10.88
N GLY A 418 30.29 -2.73 -9.58
CA GLY A 418 29.54 -3.89 -9.08
C GLY A 418 30.23 -5.26 -9.12
N ARG A 419 31.50 -5.32 -9.58
CA ARG A 419 32.20 -6.59 -9.88
C ARG A 419 33.22 -7.07 -8.84
N HIS A 420 33.96 -6.15 -8.20
CA HIS A 420 35.11 -6.51 -7.35
C HIS A 420 34.83 -6.26 -5.86
N ARG A 421 34.99 -5.02 -5.39
CA ARG A 421 34.91 -4.65 -3.97
C ARG A 421 33.57 -4.98 -3.33
N SER A 422 32.47 -4.60 -4.00
CA SER A 422 31.11 -4.89 -3.47
C SER A 422 30.86 -6.38 -3.33
N VAL A 423 31.25 -7.18 -4.32
CA VAL A 423 31.08 -8.64 -4.30
C VAL A 423 31.90 -9.27 -3.17
N ALA A 424 33.17 -8.88 -3.03
CA ALA A 424 34.05 -9.40 -1.98
C ALA A 424 33.50 -9.07 -0.58
N VAL A 425 33.05 -7.83 -0.36
CA VAL A 425 32.47 -7.39 0.90
C VAL A 425 31.11 -8.05 1.17
N SER A 426 30.24 -8.19 0.17
CA SER A 426 28.95 -8.88 0.34
C SER A 426 29.12 -10.33 0.79
N ARG A 427 30.12 -11.04 0.26
CA ARG A 427 30.43 -12.43 0.66
C ARG A 427 30.94 -12.51 2.10
N GLU A 428 31.82 -11.59 2.49
CA GLU A 428 32.32 -11.51 3.87
C GLU A 428 31.19 -11.21 4.86
N LEU A 429 30.34 -10.22 4.57
CA LEU A 429 29.21 -9.88 5.42
C LEU A 429 28.21 -11.04 5.54
N LEU A 430 27.94 -11.77 4.45
CA LEU A 430 27.12 -12.97 4.49
C LEU A 430 27.66 -14.00 5.49
N ALA A 431 28.96 -14.30 5.42
CA ALA A 431 29.61 -15.26 6.30
C ALA A 431 29.52 -14.83 7.78
N ARG A 432 29.71 -13.53 8.06
CA ARG A 432 29.60 -12.98 9.43
C ARG A 432 28.18 -13.03 9.97
N LEU A 433 27.17 -12.73 9.14
CA LEU A 433 25.76 -12.83 9.52
C LEU A 433 25.39 -14.29 9.83
N HIS A 434 25.80 -15.25 9.00
CA HIS A 434 25.60 -16.68 9.27
C HIS A 434 26.27 -17.12 10.58
N ALA A 435 27.51 -16.69 10.83
CA ALA A 435 28.22 -16.98 12.07
C ALA A 435 27.53 -16.39 13.31
N ALA A 436 26.80 -15.28 13.16
CA ALA A 436 25.99 -14.66 14.20
C ALA A 436 24.59 -15.28 14.35
N GLY A 437 24.28 -16.35 13.62
CA GLY A 437 22.99 -17.05 13.70
C GLY A 437 21.86 -16.43 12.88
N HIS A 438 22.20 -15.53 11.96
CA HIS A 438 21.25 -14.90 11.05
C HIS A 438 21.29 -15.56 9.68
N ASP A 439 20.21 -16.23 9.28
CA ASP A 439 20.11 -16.80 7.94
C ASP A 439 19.85 -15.70 6.90
N ALA A 440 20.75 -15.60 5.93
CA ALA A 440 20.77 -14.55 4.92
C ALA A 440 21.10 -15.13 3.54
N THR A 441 20.51 -14.55 2.50
CA THR A 441 20.74 -14.94 1.10
C THR A 441 21.64 -13.91 0.40
N LEU A 442 22.53 -14.35 -0.48
CA LEU A 442 23.40 -13.48 -1.29
C LEU A 442 22.86 -13.30 -2.71
N VAL A 443 22.81 -12.06 -3.19
CA VAL A 443 22.47 -11.69 -4.57
C VAL A 443 23.60 -10.87 -5.19
N LEU A 444 24.13 -11.29 -6.34
CA LEU A 444 25.15 -10.55 -7.08
C LEU A 444 24.51 -9.89 -8.30
N ARG A 445 24.10 -8.61 -8.20
CA ARG A 445 23.27 -7.96 -9.23
C ARG A 445 23.99 -7.81 -10.58
N ASP A 446 25.24 -7.37 -10.54
CA ASP A 446 25.98 -6.94 -11.73
C ASP A 446 27.05 -7.95 -12.17
N VAL A 447 27.05 -9.14 -11.56
CA VAL A 447 27.91 -10.25 -11.92
C VAL A 447 27.03 -11.36 -12.47
N GLY A 448 26.97 -11.42 -13.81
CA GLY A 448 26.31 -12.47 -14.59
C GLY A 448 27.33 -13.14 -15.51
#